data_AF-L1J9W5-F1
#
_entry.id   AF-L1J9W5-F1
#
_cell.length_a   1.000
_cell.length_b   1.000
_cell.length_c   1.000
_cell.angle_alpha   90.00
_cell.angle_beta   90.00
_cell.angle_gamma   90.00
#
_symmetry.space_group_name_H-M   'P 1'
#
loop_
_entity.id
_entity.type
_entity.pdbx_description
1 polymer ?
#
loop_
_entity_poly.entity_id
_entity_poly.type
_entity_poly.pdbx_seq_one_letter_code
_entity_poly.pdbx_strand_id
1 'polypeptide(L)'
;SWIEIDLGEGFGLIPTCYEVYHGKADGNDALRSWNFQASHNDRHWQTLREHRNDFRITEGFQKITSSLHYINDITEPLRAFRYFRILMTGSNSSGREHLCISKVELFG
;
A
#
# COMPACT_ATOMS: atom_id res chain seq x y z
N SER A 1 10.92 -0.72 6.12
CA SER A 1 10.79 -1.88 5.20
C SER A 1 9.76 -1.66 4.11
N TRP A 2 9.75 -2.51 3.09
CA TRP A 2 8.77 -2.49 2.00
C TRP A 2 8.45 -3.90 1.49
N ILE A 3 7.32 -4.04 0.81
CA ILE A 3 7.01 -5.19 -0.06
C ILE A 3 6.59 -4.68 -1.43
N GLU A 4 6.86 -5.45 -2.46
CA GLU A 4 6.51 -5.17 -3.84
C GLU A 4 5.68 -6.30 -4.43
N ILE A 5 4.81 -5.93 -5.36
CA ILE A 5 3.95 -6.82 -6.13
C ILE A 5 4.21 -6.49 -7.60
N ASP A 6 4.81 -7.43 -8.33
CA ASP A 6 4.87 -7.44 -9.79
C ASP A 6 3.69 -8.27 -10.33
N LEU A 7 2.80 -7.65 -11.10
CA LEU A 7 1.69 -8.34 -11.74
C LEU A 7 2.12 -9.25 -12.91
N GLY A 8 3.37 -9.12 -13.37
CA GLY A 8 3.93 -9.85 -14.49
C GLY A 8 3.81 -9.10 -15.82
N GLU A 9 4.54 -9.59 -16.81
CA GLU A 9 4.56 -9.00 -18.14
C GLU A 9 3.18 -9.11 -18.82
N GLY A 10 2.75 -8.05 -19.50
CA GLY A 10 1.44 -7.97 -20.15
C GLY A 10 0.27 -7.68 -19.21
N PHE A 11 0.50 -7.69 -17.89
CA PHE A 11 -0.51 -7.33 -16.90
C PHE A 11 -0.29 -5.93 -16.34
N GLY A 12 -1.39 -5.22 -16.15
CA GLY A 12 -1.42 -3.92 -15.50
C GLY A 12 -2.78 -3.69 -14.87
N LEU A 13 -2.81 -2.83 -13.86
CA LEU A 13 -4.00 -2.48 -13.12
C LEU A 13 -4.11 -0.97 -12.98
N ILE A 14 -5.31 -0.42 -13.17
CA ILE A 14 -5.66 0.94 -12.75
C ILE A 14 -6.36 0.80 -11.40
N PRO A 15 -5.65 0.97 -10.27
CA PRO A 15 -6.22 0.62 -8.99
C PRO A 15 -7.27 1.65 -8.56
N THR A 16 -8.43 1.15 -8.11
CA THR A 16 -9.53 1.95 -7.54
C THR A 16 -9.49 1.96 -6.01
N CYS A 17 -9.01 0.88 -5.40
CA CYS A 17 -8.69 0.80 -3.99
C CYS A 17 -7.65 -0.30 -3.73
N TYR A 18 -7.11 -0.32 -2.52
CA TYR A 18 -6.28 -1.41 -2.04
C TYR A 18 -6.64 -1.76 -0.59
N GLU A 19 -6.41 -3.02 -0.21
CA GLU A 19 -6.53 -3.50 1.16
C GLU A 19 -5.20 -4.03 1.70
N VAL A 20 -4.96 -3.81 2.99
CA VAL A 20 -3.83 -4.37 3.73
C VAL A 20 -4.35 -5.05 4.97
N TYR A 21 -3.93 -6.30 5.19
CA TYR A 21 -4.29 -7.09 6.36
C TYR A 21 -3.11 -7.15 7.32
N HIS A 22 -3.38 -6.92 8.59
CA HIS A 22 -2.37 -7.05 9.64
C HIS A 22 -1.89 -8.51 9.77
N GLY A 23 -0.61 -8.68 10.11
CA GLY A 23 0.05 -9.99 10.12
C GLY A 23 -0.08 -10.78 11.42
N LYS A 24 -0.47 -10.15 12.54
CA LYS A 24 -0.42 -10.77 13.87
C LYS A 24 -1.77 -10.79 14.56
N ALA A 25 -1.96 -11.77 15.44
CA ALA A 25 -3.16 -11.93 16.27
C ALA A 25 -3.19 -10.95 17.45
N ASP A 26 -2.02 -10.52 17.94
CA ASP A 26 -1.88 -9.67 19.14
C ASP A 26 -2.00 -8.16 18.85
N GLY A 27 -2.14 -7.76 17.58
CA GLY A 27 -2.24 -6.36 17.15
C GLY A 27 -0.94 -5.54 17.28
N ASN A 28 0.14 -6.14 17.75
CA ASN A 28 1.44 -5.48 17.85
C ASN A 28 2.08 -5.32 16.47
N ASP A 29 3.01 -4.37 16.33
CA ASP A 29 3.71 -4.11 15.07
C ASP A 29 2.80 -3.65 13.92
N ALA A 30 1.62 -3.10 14.23
CA ALA A 30 0.65 -2.59 13.27
C ALA A 30 1.23 -1.44 12.43
N LEU A 31 0.95 -1.45 11.13
CA LEU A 31 1.41 -0.43 10.19
C LEU A 31 0.81 0.95 10.54
N ARG A 32 1.64 2.01 10.56
CA ARG A 32 1.23 3.37 10.95
C ARG A 32 1.48 4.42 9.87
N SER A 33 2.71 4.48 9.36
CA SER A 33 3.10 5.47 8.34
C SER A 33 3.67 4.73 7.13
N TRP A 34 3.01 4.88 5.98
CA TRP A 34 3.41 4.23 4.74
C TRP A 34 2.89 4.96 3.52
N ASN A 35 3.55 4.70 2.38
CA ASN A 35 3.07 5.08 1.07
C ASN A 35 2.64 3.83 0.31
N PHE A 36 1.46 3.89 -0.30
CA PHE A 36 1.08 2.98 -1.38
C PHE A 36 1.51 3.62 -2.70
N GLN A 37 2.40 2.94 -3.42
CA GLN A 37 3.03 3.45 -4.63
C GLN A 37 2.86 2.48 -5.79
N ALA A 38 2.90 3.01 -7.00
CA ALA A 38 2.83 2.23 -8.22
C ALA A 38 3.91 2.65 -9.23
N SER A 39 4.29 1.74 -10.11
CA SER A 39 5.26 1.98 -11.16
C SER A 39 4.90 1.22 -12.44
N HIS A 40 5.27 1.81 -13.57
CA HIS A 40 5.20 1.16 -14.88
C HIS A 40 6.45 0.32 -15.17
N ASN A 41 7.57 0.58 -14.49
CA ASN A 41 8.89 0.07 -14.89
C ASN A 41 9.82 -0.27 -13.72
N ASP A 42 9.29 -0.34 -12.50
CA ASP A 42 10.01 -0.63 -11.25
C ASP A 42 11.12 0.40 -10.87
N ARG A 43 11.35 1.43 -11.68
CA ARG A 43 12.38 2.45 -11.45
C ARG A 43 11.79 3.76 -10.96
N HIS A 44 10.71 4.20 -11.60
CA HIS A 44 10.02 5.44 -11.27
C HIS A 44 8.72 5.13 -10.55
N TRP A 45 8.66 5.51 -9.28
CA TRP A 45 7.54 5.21 -8.40
C TRP A 45 6.70 6.46 -8.16
N GLN A 46 5.39 6.34 -8.40
CA GLN A 46 4.41 7.37 -8.08
C GLN A 46 3.69 6.99 -6.78
N THR A 47 3.60 7.93 -5.84
CA THR A 47 2.75 7.74 -4.64
C THR A 47 1.29 7.93 -5.01
N LEU A 48 0.50 6.87 -4.88
CA LEU A 48 -0.95 6.90 -5.11
C LEU A 48 -1.72 7.27 -3.84
N ARG A 49 -1.19 6.89 -2.67
CA ARG A 49 -1.77 7.24 -1.36
C ARG A 49 -0.70 7.33 -0.30
N GLU A 50 -0.74 8.39 0.48
CA GLU A 50 0.09 8.59 1.67
C GLU A 50 -0.74 8.34 2.94
N HIS A 51 -0.14 7.64 3.91
CA HIS A 51 -0.66 7.43 5.25
C HIS A 51 0.38 7.93 6.26
N ARG A 52 -0.05 8.84 7.14
CA ARG A 52 0.78 9.36 8.23
C ARG A 52 0.09 9.08 9.54
N ASN A 53 0.76 8.33 10.42
CA ASN A 53 0.26 7.98 11.75
C ASN A 53 -1.18 7.46 11.72
N ASP A 54 -1.47 6.52 10.81
CA ASP A 54 -2.79 5.93 10.66
C ASP A 54 -3.05 4.90 11.77
N PHE A 55 -4.00 5.23 12.65
CA PHE A 55 -4.34 4.41 13.82
C PHE A 55 -5.49 3.42 13.57
N ARG A 56 -5.91 3.20 12.32
CA ARG A 56 -7.08 2.34 12.02
C ARG A 56 -6.85 0.84 12.25
N ILE A 57 -5.61 0.33 12.21
CA ILE A 57 -5.29 -1.02 12.68
C ILE A 57 -5.17 -0.98 14.20
N THR A 58 -6.16 -1.54 14.88
CA THR A 58 -6.26 -1.66 16.34
C THR A 58 -6.34 -3.12 16.80
N GLU A 59 -6.68 -4.04 15.90
CA GLU A 59 -6.91 -5.45 16.22
C GLU A 59 -6.03 -6.41 15.41
N GLY A 60 -5.90 -7.63 15.91
CA GLY A 60 -5.22 -8.71 15.23
C GLY A 60 -5.89 -9.07 13.90
N PHE A 61 -5.09 -9.34 12.86
CA PHE A 61 -5.55 -9.68 11.50
C PHE A 61 -6.52 -8.70 10.83
N GLN A 62 -6.72 -7.52 11.42
CA GLN A 62 -7.62 -6.51 10.89
C GLN A 62 -7.18 -6.06 9.50
N LYS A 63 -8.15 -5.76 8.64
CA LYS A 63 -7.92 -5.15 7.33
C LYS A 63 -8.15 -3.64 7.36
N ILE A 64 -7.37 -2.90 6.58
CA ILE A 64 -7.67 -1.53 6.18
C ILE A 64 -7.94 -1.51 4.69
N THR A 65 -9.06 -0.88 4.32
CA THR A 65 -9.36 -0.49 2.93
C THR A 65 -9.04 0.99 2.74
N SER A 66 -8.39 1.30 1.61
CA SER A 66 -8.08 2.67 1.22
C SER A 66 -8.47 2.91 -0.23
N SER A 67 -9.48 3.77 -0.42
CA SER A 67 -9.92 4.20 -1.74
C SER A 67 -8.90 5.14 -2.39
N LEU A 68 -8.67 4.92 -3.67
CA LEU A 68 -7.85 5.77 -4.53
C LEU A 68 -8.83 6.62 -5.33
N HIS A 69 -9.27 7.73 -4.73
CA HIS A 69 -9.99 8.74 -5.52
C HIS A 69 -9.00 9.28 -6.54
N TYR A 70 -9.32 9.13 -7.82
CA TYR A 70 -8.54 9.71 -8.91
C TYR A 70 -8.27 11.18 -8.56
N ILE A 71 -7.01 11.48 -8.25
CA ILE A 71 -6.58 12.83 -7.93
C ILE A 71 -6.88 13.61 -9.21
N ASN A 72 -7.75 14.62 -9.12
CA ASN A 72 -8.22 15.41 -10.25
C ASN A 72 -7.10 16.24 -10.94
N ASP A 73 -5.84 16.03 -10.56
CA ASP A 73 -4.65 16.75 -11.05
C ASP A 73 -3.71 15.87 -11.90
N ILE A 74 -4.16 14.71 -12.37
CA ILE A 74 -3.35 13.91 -13.32
C ILE A 74 -3.51 14.54 -14.71
N THR A 75 -2.53 15.34 -15.12
CA THR A 75 -2.42 15.93 -16.47
C THR A 75 -2.18 14.88 -17.57
N GLU A 76 -1.92 13.63 -17.20
CA GLU A 76 -1.72 12.50 -18.10
C GLU A 76 -2.90 11.52 -18.00
N PRO A 77 -3.32 10.87 -19.10
CA PRO A 77 -4.30 9.80 -19.02
C PRO A 77 -3.79 8.68 -18.09
N LEU A 78 -4.64 8.23 -17.17
CA LEU A 78 -4.34 7.12 -16.27
C LEU A 78 -3.99 5.87 -17.07
N ARG A 79 -2.73 5.45 -16.96
CA ARG A 79 -2.24 4.19 -17.52
C ARG A 79 -2.22 3.13 -16.42
N ALA A 80 -2.44 1.89 -16.84
CA ALA A 80 -2.37 0.75 -15.95
C ALA A 80 -0.92 0.56 -15.46
N PHE A 81 -0.75 0.40 -14.14
CA PHE A 81 0.54 0.14 -13.52
C PHE A 81 0.78 -1.38 -13.41
N ARG A 82 2.04 -1.80 -13.59
CA ARG A 82 2.44 -3.21 -13.44
C ARG A 82 2.93 -3.52 -12.03
N TYR A 83 3.66 -2.59 -11.42
CA TYR A 83 4.30 -2.77 -10.13
C TYR A 83 3.57 -1.94 -9.07
N PHE A 84 3.42 -2.51 -7.89
CA PHE A 84 2.86 -1.86 -6.71
C PHE A 84 3.74 -2.12 -5.51
N ARG A 85 3.81 -1.17 -4.57
CA ARG A 85 4.52 -1.41 -3.30
C ARG A 85 3.87 -0.70 -2.12
N ILE A 86 4.04 -1.31 -0.96
CA ILE A 86 3.82 -0.68 0.34
C ILE A 86 5.19 -0.35 0.90
N LEU A 87 5.48 0.94 1.03
CA LEU A 87 6.74 1.43 1.59
C LEU A 87 6.48 2.08 2.93
N MET A 88 7.05 1.55 4.02
CA MET A 88 7.01 2.22 5.32
C MET A 88 7.75 3.56 5.24
N THR A 89 7.13 4.61 5.78
CA THR A 89 7.70 5.96 5.89
C THR A 89 7.93 6.38 7.34
N GLY A 90 7.66 5.49 8.29
CA GLY A 90 7.95 5.63 9.71
C GLY A 90 7.78 4.30 10.44
N SER A 91 8.00 4.31 11.75
CA SER A 91 7.88 3.12 12.59
C SER A 91 6.43 2.59 12.68
N ASN A 92 6.30 1.29 12.91
CA ASN A 92 5.03 0.63 13.23
C ASN A 92 4.56 0.98 14.67
N SER A 93 3.42 0.44 15.10
CA SER A 93 2.81 0.73 16.41
C SER A 93 3.69 0.39 17.61
N SER A 94 4.71 -0.46 17.43
CA SER A 94 5.66 -0.88 18.46
C SER A 94 7.02 -0.16 18.33
N GLY A 95 7.12 0.89 17.51
CA GLY A 95 8.34 1.67 17.34
C GLY A 95 9.42 0.97 16.49
N ARG A 96 9.05 -0.03 15.68
CA ARG A 96 9.99 -0.80 14.84
C ARG A 96 9.80 -0.51 13.36
N GLU A 97 10.82 -0.78 12.55
CA GLU A 97 10.84 -0.43 11.11
C GLU A 97 10.57 -1.60 10.16
N HIS A 98 9.99 -2.70 10.65
CA HIS A 98 9.61 -3.86 9.85
C HIS A 98 8.10 -3.91 9.56
N LEU A 99 7.74 -4.54 8.44
CA LEU A 99 6.35 -4.75 8.05
C LEU A 99 5.78 -5.97 8.76
N CYS A 100 4.55 -5.83 9.25
CA CYS A 100 3.77 -6.94 9.80
C CYS A 100 2.41 -7.00 9.13
N ILE A 101 2.38 -7.61 7.95
CA ILE A 101 1.21 -7.74 7.09
C ILE A 101 1.08 -9.18 6.61
N SER A 102 -0.15 -9.66 6.44
CA SER A 102 -0.44 -11.03 5.98
C SER A 102 -0.95 -11.09 4.54
N LYS A 103 -1.64 -10.03 4.08
CA LYS A 103 -2.25 -9.97 2.75
C LYS A 103 -2.29 -8.53 2.24
N VAL A 104 -2.15 -8.40 0.92
CA VAL A 104 -2.48 -7.20 0.17
C VAL A 104 -3.46 -7.57 -0.92
N GLU A 105 -4.51 -6.77 -1.08
CA GLU A 105 -5.46 -6.91 -2.20
C GLU A 105 -5.47 -5.61 -3.01
N LEU A 106 -5.49 -5.75 -4.33
CA LEU A 106 -5.55 -4.65 -5.29
C LEU A 106 -6.84 -4.81 -6.10
N PHE A 107 -7.57 -3.71 -6.31
CA PHE A 107 -8.86 -3.73 -7.00
C PHE A 107 -8.86 -2.74 -8.16
N GLY A 108 -9.38 -3.11 -9.32
CA GLY A 108 -9.50 -2.26 -10.51
C GLY A 108 -9.57 -3.06 -11.80
#